data_AF-A0A6I3V0V9-F1
#
_entry.id   AF-A0A6I3V0V9-F1
#
_cell.length_a   1.000
_cell.length_b   1.000
_cell.length_c   1.000
_cell.angle_alpha   90.00
_cell.angle_beta   90.00
_cell.angle_gamma   90.00
#
_symmetry.space_group_name_H-M   'P 1'
#
loop_
_entity.id
_entity.type
_entity.pdbx_description
1 polymer ?
#
loop_
_entity_poly.entity_id
_entity_poly.type
_entity_poly.pdbx_seq_one_letter_code
_entity_poly.pdbx_strand_id
1 'polypeptide(L)' 'MRIFVLEDDFSQQTRIETTIEKLLKAHHIIPSSFEVFGKPDQLLAEVHEKGAHQLFFLDIEIRT' A
#
# COMPACT_ATOMS: atom_id res chain seq x y z
N MET A 1 9.42 -5.87 -5.80
CA MET A 1 8.56 -4.68 -5.81
C MET A 1 7.91 -4.57 -4.44
N ARG A 2 8.07 -3.44 -3.75
CA ARG A 2 7.38 -3.18 -2.48
C ARG A 2 6.12 -2.37 -2.76
N ILE A 3 5.01 -2.72 -2.13
CA ILE A 3 3.72 -2.04 -2.30
C ILE A 3 3.36 -1.37 -0.98
N PHE A 4 3.08 -0.07 -1.05
CA PHE A 4 2.63 0.73 0.09
C PHE A 4 1.24 1.28 -0.22
N VAL A 5 0.33 1.16 0.74
CA VAL A 5 -1.02 1.73 0.68
C VAL A 5 -1.17 2.70 1.85
N LEU A 6 -1.65 3.90 1.56
CA LEU A 6 -2.06 4.87 2.57
C LEU A 6 -3.55 5.13 2.41
N GLU A 7 -4.34 4.65 3.37
CA GLU A 7 -5.78 4.88 3.42
C GLU A 7 -6.31 4.98 4.85
N ASP A 8 -7.04 6.05 5.16
CA ASP A 8 -7.58 6.30 6.52
C ASP A 8 -8.98 5.70 6.74
N ASP A 9 -9.77 5.55 5.68
CA ASP A 9 -11.06 4.86 5.75
C ASP A 9 -10.89 3.33 5.71
N PHE A 10 -11.29 2.66 6.79
CA PHE A 10 -11.19 1.20 6.93
C PHE A 10 -11.92 0.40 5.83
N SER A 11 -13.04 0.91 5.30
CA SER A 11 -13.80 0.20 4.27
C SER A 11 -13.09 0.28 2.93
N GLN A 12 -12.56 1.45 2.57
CA GLN A 12 -11.75 1.66 1.39
C GLN A 12 -10.43 0.91 1.48
N GLN A 13 -9.77 0.95 2.64
CA GLN A 13 -8.57 0.18 2.94
C GLN A 13 -8.80 -1.32 2.70
N THR A 14 -9.84 -1.90 3.29
CA THR A 14 -10.16 -3.33 3.12
C THR A 14 -10.39 -3.68 1.65
N ARG A 15 -11.08 -2.79 0.91
CA ARG A 15 -11.39 -2.99 -0.51
C ARG A 15 -10.12 -2.95 -1.35
N ILE A 16 -9.22 -2.00 -1.13
CA ILE A 16 -7.98 -1.88 -1.92
C ILE A 16 -7.05 -3.06 -1.62
N GLU A 17 -6.94 -3.45 -0.36
CA GLU A 17 -6.15 -4.60 0.10
C GLU A 17 -6.59 -5.89 -0.60
N THR A 18 -7.89 -6.22 -0.46
CA THR A 18 -8.47 -7.41 -1.10
C THR A 18 -8.32 -7.40 -2.62
N THR A 19 -8.39 -6.23 -3.25
CA THR A 19 -8.28 -6.10 -4.71
C THR A 19 -6.84 -6.35 -5.17
N ILE A 20 -5.87 -5.78 -4.48
CA ILE A 20 -4.44 -5.97 -4.76
C ILE A 20 -4.07 -7.44 -4.58
N GLU A 21 -4.46 -8.08 -3.47
CA GLU A 21 -4.19 -9.50 -3.23
C GLU A 21 -4.73 -10.42 -4.34
N LYS A 22 -5.97 -10.17 -4.79
CA LYS A 22 -6.59 -10.91 -5.90
C LYS A 22 -5.79 -10.77 -7.19
N LEU A 23 -5.34 -9.57 -7.52
CA LEU A 23 -4.55 -9.31 -8.73
C LEU A 23 -3.16 -9.95 -8.64
N LEU A 24 -2.48 -9.82 -7.50
CA LEU A 24 -1.19 -10.46 -7.27
C LEU A 24 -1.28 -11.97 -7.48
N LYS A 25 -2.32 -12.60 -6.92
CA LYS A 25 -2.58 -14.04 -7.09
C LYS A 25 -2.91 -14.41 -8.53
N ALA A 26 -3.79 -13.67 -9.20
CA ALA A 26 -4.21 -13.95 -10.58
C ALA A 26 -3.05 -13.86 -11.57
N HIS A 27 -2.11 -12.95 -11.33
CA HIS A 27 -0.96 -12.72 -12.20
C HIS A 27 0.34 -13.38 -11.72
N HIS A 28 0.30 -14.17 -10.64
CA HIS A 28 1.47 -14.83 -10.05
C HIS A 28 2.60 -13.85 -9.70
N ILE A 29 2.24 -12.64 -9.28
CA ILE A 29 3.20 -11.60 -8.87
C ILE A 29 3.46 -11.76 -7.38
N ILE A 30 4.73 -11.94 -7.00
CA ILE A 30 5.16 -12.02 -5.61
C ILE A 30 5.84 -10.69 -5.25
N PRO A 31 5.17 -9.80 -4.49
CA PRO A 31 5.81 -8.58 -4.03
C PRO A 31 6.85 -8.91 -2.95
N SER A 32 7.82 -8.03 -2.77
CA SER A 32 8.82 -8.12 -1.70
C SER A 32 8.21 -7.75 -0.35
N SER A 33 7.29 -6.78 -0.33
CA SER A 33 6.42 -6.46 0.80
C SER A 33 5.12 -5.86 0.29
N PHE A 34 4.07 -6.00 1.10
CA PHE A 34 2.79 -5.34 0.92
C PHE A 34 2.32 -4.80 2.26
N GLU A 35 2.29 -3.48 2.40
CA GLU A 35 2.11 -2.79 3.67
C GLU A 35 1.02 -1.72 3.54
N VAL A 36 0.14 -1.65 4.54
CA VAL A 36 -1.03 -0.77 4.55
C VAL A 36 -0.99 0.10 5.79
N PHE A 37 -1.18 1.41 5.60
CA PHE A 37 -1.06 2.42 6.64
C PHE A 37 -2.29 3.31 6.66
N GLY A 38 -2.72 3.71 7.86
CA GLY A 38 -3.80 4.69 8.05
C GLY A 38 -3.31 6.11 8.31
N LYS A 39 -1.99 6.31 8.46
CA LYS A 39 -1.39 7.62 8.75
C LYS A 39 -0.14 7.88 7.91
N PRO A 40 0.04 9.09 7.36
CA PRO A 40 1.22 9.43 6.57
C PRO A 40 2.54 9.20 7.31
N ASP A 41 2.61 9.56 8.59
CA ASP A 41 3.83 9.43 9.40
C ASP A 41 4.30 7.98 9.54
N GLN A 42 3.36 7.02 9.58
CA GLN A 42 3.69 5.60 9.65
C GLN A 42 4.28 5.11 8.32
N LEU A 43 3.72 5.55 7.20
CA LEU A 43 4.27 5.23 5.88
C LEU A 43 5.67 5.82 5.69
N LEU A 44 5.85 7.10 6.04
CA LEU A 44 7.14 7.78 5.92
C LEU A 44 8.23 7.15 6.80
N ALA A 45 7.84 6.57 7.94
CA ALA A 45 8.75 5.85 8.81
C ALA A 45 9.21 4.51 8.22
N GLU A 46 8.53 3.92 7.23
CA GLU A 46 8.92 2.63 6.63
C GLU A 46 9.60 2.78 5.26
N VAL A 47 9.39 3.90 4.57
CA VAL A 47 9.96 4.16 3.23
C VAL A 47 11.40 4.67 3.36
N HIS A 48 12.33 3.75 3.59
CA HIS A 48 13.77 4.06 3.73
C HIS A 48 14.60 3.78 2.47
N GLU A 49 14.16 2.85 1.63
CA GLU A 49 14.95 2.37 0.50
C GLU A 49 14.82 3.28 -0.73
N LYS A 50 15.94 3.54 -1.40
CA LYS A 50 16.00 4.21 -2.71
C LYS A 50 16.46 3.20 -3.76
N GLY A 51 15.66 2.98 -4.82
CA GLY A 51 16.11 2.26 -6.02
C GLY A 51 15.42 0.93 -6.36
N ALA A 52 14.44 0.47 -5.57
CA ALA A 52 13.52 -0.59 -6.00
C ALA A 52 12.33 0.01 -6.75
N HIS A 53 11.75 -0.70 -7.74
CA HIS A 53 10.40 -0.37 -8.23
C HIS A 53 9.43 -0.52 -7.05
N GLN A 54 9.09 0.62 -6.45
CA GLN A 54 8.13 0.77 -5.36
C GLN A 54 6.81 1.24 -5.96
N LEU A 55 5.71 0.68 -5.48
CA LEU A 55 4.37 1.05 -5.91
C LEU A 55 3.64 1.69 -4.73
N PHE A 56 3.06 2.86 -4.95
CA PHE A 56 2.37 3.64 -3.93
C PHE A 56 0.91 3.84 -4.35
N PHE A 57 -0.02 3.43 -3.48
CA PHE A 57 -1.42 3.79 -3.57
C PHE A 57 -1.70 4.76 -2.42
N LEU A 58 -1.95 6.02 -2.75
CA LEU A 58 -2.10 7.08 -1.76
C LEU A 58 -3.49 7.68 -1.90
N ASP A 59 -4.30 7.61 -0.85
CA ASP A 59 -5.42 8.51 -0.75
C ASP A 59 -4.92 9.92 -0.41
N ILE A 60 -5.51 10.90 -1.09
CA ILE A 60 -5.19 12.32 -0.99
C ILE A 60 -6.19 13.07 -0.11
N GLU A 61 -7.33 12.44 0.23
CA GLU A 61 -8.36 12.98 1.11
C GLU A 61 -8.23 12.50 2.57
N ILE A 62 -7.00 12.31 3.04
CA ILE A 62 -6.75 11.90 4.43
C ILE A 62 -7.25 12.97 5.39
N ARG A 63 -8.24 12.64 6.22
CA ARG A 63 -8.79 13.56 7.21
C ARG A 63 -7.96 13.48 8.49
N THR A 64 -6.98 14.36 8.58
CA THR A 64 -6.22 14.61 9.82
C THR A 64 -7.03 15.31 10.89
#